data_AF-A0A950J9H6-F1
#
_entry.id   AF-A0A950J9H6-F1
#
_cell.length_a   1.000
_cell.length_b   1.000
_cell.length_c   1.000
_cell.angle_alpha   90.00
_cell.angle_beta   90.00
_cell.angle_gamma   90.00
#
_symmetry.space_group_name_H-M   'P 1'
#
loop_
_entity.id
_entity.type
_entity.pdbx_description
1 polymer ?
#
loop_
_entity_poly.entity_id
_entity_poly.type
_entity_poly.pdbx_seq_one_letter_code
_entity_poly.pdbx_strand_id
1 'polypeptide(L)'
;MSTVPADAGEGPLAIICGGGALPFAVADAVIRQGRDVILFPVRGWVDPEAVARYPHYFIDIGRYGRFHRQAKAAGCRDLVMIGTVLRPALRDIRFDWEALRELPSVIRMFRGGDNHLLSILARLFEKRGFRFVGAHEVAPEILMPQGAIGRREPSARDRDDIARGVAVLSALGPFDVGQGLVVAENYVLAIEAAEGTDQM
;
A
#
# COMPACT_ATOMS: atom_id res chain seq x y z
N MET A 1 0.87 24.26 1.69
CA MET A 1 1.75 24.12 0.52
C MET A 1 3.01 23.42 0.99
N SER A 2 3.02 22.08 0.90
CA SER A 2 4.19 21.27 1.27
C SER A 2 5.19 21.36 0.12
N THR A 3 6.40 21.81 0.42
CA THR A 3 7.50 21.93 -0.53
C THR A 3 7.93 20.54 -0.96
N VAL A 4 7.58 20.15 -2.19
CA VAL A 4 8.14 18.97 -2.85
C VAL A 4 9.65 19.18 -2.96
N PRO A 5 10.49 18.26 -2.43
CA PRO A 5 11.93 18.38 -2.55
C PRO A 5 12.33 18.38 -4.04
N ALA A 6 13.37 19.15 -4.39
CA ALA A 6 13.83 19.38 -5.77
C ALA A 6 14.24 18.11 -6.56
N ASP A 7 14.34 16.96 -5.88
CA ASP A 7 14.73 15.64 -6.43
C ASP A 7 13.53 14.70 -6.71
N ALA A 8 12.29 15.16 -6.56
CA ALA A 8 11.12 14.31 -6.77
C ALA A 8 11.06 13.80 -8.21
N GLY A 9 11.10 12.47 -8.38
CA GLY A 9 11.10 11.84 -9.70
C GLY A 9 12.47 11.50 -10.28
N GLU A 10 13.59 11.85 -9.62
CA GLU A 10 14.90 11.43 -10.07
C GLU A 10 15.16 9.95 -9.75
N GLY A 11 15.49 9.18 -10.79
CA GLY A 11 15.84 7.76 -10.69
C GLY A 11 14.64 6.79 -10.63
N PRO A 12 14.91 5.47 -10.64
CA PRO A 12 13.87 4.46 -10.67
C PRO A 12 13.00 4.50 -9.41
N LEU A 13 11.70 4.27 -9.56
CA LEU A 13 10.78 4.11 -8.43
C LEU A 13 10.96 2.73 -7.80
N ALA A 14 11.20 2.68 -6.49
CA ALA A 14 11.20 1.42 -5.74
C ALA A 14 9.76 1.03 -5.39
N ILE A 15 9.29 -0.12 -5.87
CA ILE A 15 7.95 -0.64 -5.59
C ILE A 15 8.07 -1.82 -4.62
N ILE A 16 7.76 -1.63 -3.35
CA ILE A 16 7.62 -2.75 -2.42
C ILE A 16 6.29 -3.44 -2.71
N CYS A 17 6.37 -4.68 -3.22
CA CYS A 17 5.19 -5.38 -3.72
C CYS A 17 4.62 -6.31 -2.65
N GLY A 18 3.39 -6.00 -2.22
CA GLY A 18 2.49 -6.95 -1.59
C GLY A 18 1.85 -7.89 -2.62
N GLY A 19 0.90 -8.71 -2.18
CA GLY A 19 0.17 -9.62 -3.06
C GLY A 19 -0.81 -8.91 -4.00
N GLY A 20 -1.36 -9.68 -4.94
CA GLY A 20 -2.37 -9.22 -5.90
C GLY A 20 -1.80 -8.52 -7.13
N ALA A 21 -2.69 -7.92 -7.93
CA ALA A 21 -2.34 -7.35 -9.24
C ALA A 21 -1.89 -5.88 -9.19
N LEU A 22 -2.21 -5.14 -8.12
CA LEU A 22 -1.95 -3.70 -8.00
C LEU A 22 -0.47 -3.30 -8.15
N PRO A 23 0.53 -4.03 -7.59
CA PRO A 23 1.93 -3.66 -7.79
C PRO A 23 2.34 -3.59 -9.25
N PHE A 24 1.81 -4.52 -10.06
CA PHE A 24 2.08 -4.57 -11.49
C PHE A 24 1.36 -3.48 -12.26
N ALA A 25 0.11 -3.18 -11.89
CA ALA A 25 -0.63 -2.07 -12.49
C ALA A 25 0.06 -0.72 -12.24
N VAL A 26 0.60 -0.51 -11.03
CA VAL A 26 1.41 0.68 -10.71
C VAL A 26 2.71 0.68 -11.50
N ALA A 27 3.42 -0.45 -11.58
CA ALA A 27 4.64 -0.57 -12.36
C ALA A 27 4.42 -0.21 -13.84
N ASP A 28 3.39 -0.79 -14.46
CA ASP A 28 3.04 -0.53 -15.86
C ASP A 28 2.64 0.94 -16.08
N ALA A 29 1.92 1.54 -15.14
CA ALA A 29 1.57 2.97 -15.20
C ALA A 29 2.80 3.88 -15.17
N VAL A 30 3.73 3.63 -14.25
CA VAL A 30 4.95 4.43 -14.09
C VAL A 30 5.90 4.26 -15.28
N ILE A 31 6.04 3.03 -15.80
CA ILE A 31 6.82 2.75 -17.01
C ILE A 31 6.25 3.49 -18.22
N ARG A 32 4.92 3.51 -18.40
CA ARG A 32 4.28 4.27 -19.49
C ARG A 32 4.52 5.77 -19.41
N GLN A 33 4.73 6.31 -18.21
CA GLN A 33 5.08 7.70 -17.99
C GLN A 33 6.59 7.99 -18.22
N GLY A 34 7.37 6.98 -18.62
CA GLY A 34 8.79 7.11 -18.96
C GLY A 34 9.74 7.03 -17.77
N ARG A 35 9.26 6.58 -16.60
CA ARG A 35 10.09 6.40 -15.40
C ARG A 35 10.37 4.92 -15.17
N ASP A 36 11.63 4.59 -14.94
CA ASP A 36 12.03 3.23 -14.58
C ASP A 36 11.47 2.80 -13.22
N VAL A 37 11.28 1.50 -13.05
CA VAL A 37 10.82 0.89 -11.78
C VAL A 37 11.71 -0.27 -11.40
N ILE A 38 11.84 -0.49 -10.09
CA ILE A 38 12.46 -1.70 -9.54
C ILE A 38 11.52 -2.27 -8.51
N LEU A 39 11.09 -3.50 -8.74
CA LEU A 39 10.18 -4.20 -7.86
C LEU A 39 10.95 -4.90 -6.74
N PHE A 40 10.41 -4.78 -5.54
CA PHE A 40 10.89 -5.46 -4.34
C PHE A 40 9.77 -6.37 -3.82
N PRO A 41 9.54 -7.52 -4.48
CA PRO A 41 8.50 -8.47 -4.07
C PRO A 41 8.83 -9.12 -2.74
N VAL A 42 7.84 -9.13 -1.84
CA VAL A 42 7.93 -9.87 -0.58
C VAL A 42 7.77 -11.37 -0.89
N ARG A 43 8.76 -12.17 -0.49
CA ARG A 43 8.73 -13.62 -0.72
C ARG A 43 7.49 -14.25 -0.08
N GLY A 44 6.82 -15.11 -0.86
CA GLY A 44 5.61 -15.80 -0.43
C GLY A 44 4.32 -15.00 -0.58
N TRP A 45 4.39 -13.70 -0.93
CA TRP A 45 3.21 -12.87 -1.17
C TRP A 45 2.95 -12.62 -2.65
N VAL A 46 4.01 -12.68 -3.45
CA VAL A 46 3.99 -12.38 -4.88
C VAL A 46 4.36 -13.63 -5.66
N ASP A 47 3.61 -13.90 -6.72
CA ASP A 47 3.92 -14.95 -7.69
C ASP A 47 5.26 -14.65 -8.41
N PRO A 48 6.27 -15.53 -8.32
CA PRO A 48 7.55 -15.36 -9.00
C PRO A 48 7.44 -15.26 -10.53
N GLU A 49 6.46 -15.92 -11.15
CA GLU A 49 6.29 -15.85 -12.60
C GLU A 49 5.78 -14.47 -13.02
N ALA A 50 4.81 -13.92 -12.28
CA ALA A 50 4.24 -12.62 -12.55
C ALA A 50 5.25 -11.45 -12.42
N VAL A 51 6.24 -11.58 -11.51
CA VAL A 51 7.27 -10.54 -11.29
C VAL A 51 8.45 -10.64 -12.25
N ALA A 52 8.67 -11.80 -12.89
CA ALA A 52 9.84 -12.05 -13.74
C ALA A 52 9.99 -11.08 -14.93
N ARG A 53 8.88 -10.45 -15.36
CA ARG A 53 8.85 -9.44 -16.43
C ARG A 53 9.38 -8.06 -16.03
N TYR A 54 9.71 -7.83 -14.76
CA TYR A 54 10.22 -6.55 -14.27
C TYR A 54 11.62 -6.69 -13.66
N PRO A 55 12.46 -5.64 -13.68
CA PRO A 55 13.65 -5.56 -12.83
C PRO A 55 13.25 -5.71 -11.36
N HIS A 56 13.77 -6.72 -10.66
CA HIS A 56 13.33 -7.00 -9.31
C HIS A 56 14.40 -7.59 -8.39
N TYR A 57 14.20 -7.38 -7.09
CA TYR A 57 14.96 -8.03 -6.02
C TYR A 57 14.02 -8.55 -4.94
N PHE A 58 13.92 -9.87 -4.78
CA PHE A 58 13.12 -10.47 -3.73
C PHE A 58 13.62 -10.08 -2.33
N ILE A 59 12.70 -9.61 -1.50
CA ILE A 59 12.93 -9.23 -0.10
C ILE A 59 12.23 -10.18 0.86
N ASP A 60 12.83 -10.34 2.05
CA ASP A 60 12.20 -11.00 3.19
C ASP A 60 11.71 -9.93 4.17
N ILE A 61 10.58 -10.16 4.81
CA ILE A 61 10.08 -9.29 5.88
C ILE A 61 11.10 -9.24 7.02
N GLY A 62 11.43 -8.03 7.48
CA GLY A 62 12.40 -7.80 8.57
C GLY A 62 13.86 -7.64 8.12
N ARG A 63 14.19 -7.96 6.85
CA ARG A 63 15.55 -7.77 6.29
C ARG A 63 15.71 -6.43 5.59
N TYR A 64 15.47 -5.38 6.34
CA TYR A 64 15.48 -4.00 5.89
C TYR A 64 16.80 -3.58 5.22
N GLY A 65 17.95 -3.97 5.78
CA GLY A 65 19.26 -3.55 5.31
C GLY A 65 19.60 -4.05 3.90
N ARG A 66 19.10 -5.23 3.52
CA ARG A 66 19.29 -5.77 2.16
C ARG A 66 18.51 -4.95 1.13
N PHE A 67 17.25 -4.66 1.42
CA PHE A 67 16.42 -3.77 0.60
C PHE A 67 17.12 -2.42 0.41
N HIS A 68 17.51 -1.78 1.52
CA HIS A 68 18.10 -0.45 1.50
C HIS A 68 19.35 -0.39 0.62
N ARG A 69 20.25 -1.38 0.75
CA ARG A 69 21.47 -1.45 -0.07
C ARG A 69 21.14 -1.60 -1.56
N GLN A 70 20.18 -2.44 -1.91
CA GLN A 70 19.79 -2.69 -3.31
C GLN A 70 19.12 -1.46 -3.94
N ALA A 71 18.15 -0.88 -3.24
CA ALA A 71 17.46 0.33 -3.69
C ALA A 71 18.42 1.51 -3.85
N LYS A 72 19.33 1.73 -2.89
CA LYS A 72 20.35 2.79 -2.97
C LYS A 72 21.34 2.55 -4.12
N ALA A 73 21.80 1.32 -4.30
CA ALA A 73 22.73 0.98 -5.40
C ALA A 73 22.09 1.19 -6.78
N ALA A 74 20.77 1.02 -6.88
CA ALA A 74 20.03 1.27 -8.09
C ALA A 74 19.56 2.72 -8.27
N GLY A 75 19.96 3.62 -7.36
CA GLY A 75 19.62 5.04 -7.44
C GLY A 75 18.16 5.37 -7.10
N CYS A 76 17.42 4.44 -6.45
CA CYS A 76 16.05 4.70 -6.04
C CYS A 76 16.02 5.74 -4.91
N ARG A 77 15.20 6.78 -5.09
CA ARG A 77 14.94 7.82 -4.07
C ARG A 77 13.49 7.81 -3.61
N ASP A 78 12.57 7.52 -4.52
CA ASP A 78 11.14 7.39 -4.22
C ASP A 78 10.76 5.92 -3.99
N LEU A 79 9.81 5.72 -3.09
CA LEU A 79 9.34 4.40 -2.68
C LEU A 79 7.82 4.39 -2.55
N VAL A 80 7.18 3.40 -3.17
CA VAL A 80 5.75 3.11 -3.00
C VAL A 80 5.58 1.70 -2.44
N MET A 81 4.68 1.57 -1.46
CA MET A 81 4.20 0.26 -0.96
C MET A 81 2.79 0.05 -1.48
N ILE A 82 2.55 -1.06 -2.18
CA ILE A 82 1.25 -1.37 -2.78
C ILE A 82 1.05 -2.89 -2.82
N GLY A 83 -0.20 -3.33 -2.69
CA GLY A 83 -0.62 -4.73 -2.72
C GLY A 83 -1.11 -5.23 -1.37
N THR A 84 -1.68 -6.43 -1.36
CA THR A 84 -2.20 -7.06 -0.14
C THR A 84 -1.05 -7.35 0.82
N VAL A 85 -1.20 -6.92 2.06
CA VAL A 85 -0.24 -7.18 3.15
C VAL A 85 -0.81 -8.32 3.99
N LEU A 86 -0.17 -9.48 3.98
CA LEU A 86 -0.48 -10.53 4.94
C LEU A 86 0.20 -10.15 6.26
N ARG A 87 -0.54 -9.98 7.36
CA ARG A 87 0.11 -9.71 8.66
C ARG A 87 1.02 -10.89 9.01
N PRO A 88 2.35 -10.71 8.98
CA PRO A 88 3.26 -11.81 9.26
C PRO A 88 3.21 -12.14 10.75
N ALA A 89 3.24 -13.42 11.11
CA ALA A 89 3.48 -13.76 12.50
C ALA A 89 4.89 -13.30 12.88
N LEU A 90 5.10 -12.87 14.13
CA LEU A 90 6.41 -12.40 14.61
C LEU A 90 7.56 -13.38 14.32
N ARG A 91 7.27 -14.68 14.30
CA ARG A 91 8.22 -15.76 13.97
C ARG A 91 8.70 -15.75 12.51
N ASP A 92 7.91 -15.20 11.59
CA ASP A 92 8.22 -15.19 10.15
C ASP A 92 9.06 -13.96 9.78
N ILE A 93 9.26 -13.05 10.73
CA ILE A 93 10.05 -11.83 10.55
C ILE A 93 11.52 -12.15 10.77
N ARG A 94 12.31 -12.00 9.72
CA ARG A 94 13.76 -12.21 9.77
C ARG A 94 14.45 -10.91 10.10
N PHE A 95 14.65 -10.63 11.38
CA PHE A 95 15.36 -9.43 11.82
C PHE A 95 16.83 -9.46 11.42
N ASP A 96 17.29 -8.43 10.71
CA ASP A 96 18.70 -8.13 10.61
C ASP A 96 19.18 -7.29 11.81
N TRP A 97 20.49 -7.14 11.97
CA TRP A 97 21.09 -6.38 13.08
C TRP A 97 20.60 -4.93 13.16
N GLU A 98 20.21 -4.33 12.04
CA GLU A 98 19.62 -2.99 12.02
C GLU A 98 18.17 -3.00 12.51
N ALA A 99 17.38 -3.99 12.13
CA ALA A 99 16.00 -4.16 12.61
C ALA A 99 15.94 -4.51 14.10
N LEU A 100 16.93 -5.26 14.62
CA LEU A 100 17.10 -5.54 16.05
C LEU A 100 17.38 -4.29 16.89
N ARG A 101 18.04 -3.27 16.34
CA ARG A 101 18.23 -1.98 17.04
C ARG A 101 16.93 -1.20 17.20
N GLU A 102 15.98 -1.41 16.28
CA GLU A 102 14.67 -0.77 16.28
C GLU A 102 13.57 -1.66 16.91
N LEU A 103 13.96 -2.78 17.54
CA LEU A 103 13.05 -3.78 18.09
C LEU A 103 11.99 -3.22 19.08
N PRO A 104 12.28 -2.23 19.94
CA PRO A 104 11.26 -1.61 20.79
C PRO A 104 10.16 -0.87 20.01
N SER A 105 10.49 -0.31 18.85
CA SER A 105 9.53 0.31 17.93
C SER A 105 8.71 -0.75 17.20
N VAL A 106 9.34 -1.85 16.77
CA VAL A 106 8.66 -2.99 16.14
C VAL A 106 7.67 -3.66 17.10
N ILE A 107 8.02 -3.89 18.36
CA ILE A 107 7.12 -4.51 19.34
C ILE A 107 5.88 -3.64 19.59
N ARG A 108 6.04 -2.30 19.60
CA ARG A 108 4.91 -1.37 19.67
C ARG A 108 4.03 -1.41 18.42
N MET A 109 4.63 -1.64 17.25
CA MET A 109 3.94 -1.77 15.97
C MET A 109 2.91 -2.90 15.95
N PHE A 110 3.15 -3.99 16.68
CA PHE A 110 2.22 -5.13 16.81
C PHE A 110 1.07 -4.89 17.80
N ARG A 111 1.09 -3.80 18.58
CA ARG A 111 0.02 -3.46 19.55
C ARG A 111 -0.97 -2.42 19.00
N GLY A 112 -1.04 -2.24 17.68
CA GLY A 112 -1.95 -1.31 17.00
C GLY A 112 -2.58 -1.89 15.73
N GLY A 113 -3.47 -1.11 15.12
CA GLY A 113 -4.12 -1.42 13.84
C GLY A 113 -3.19 -1.32 12.62
N ASP A 114 -3.71 -1.58 11.42
CA ASP A 114 -2.91 -1.65 10.18
C ASP A 114 -2.27 -0.29 9.85
N ASN A 115 -2.99 0.80 10.11
CA ASN A 115 -2.51 2.15 9.86
C ASN A 115 -1.32 2.55 10.76
N HIS A 116 -1.26 1.99 11.98
CA HIS A 116 -0.14 2.22 12.90
C HIS A 116 1.12 1.49 12.42
N LEU A 117 0.97 0.31 11.82
CA LEU A 117 2.08 -0.47 11.29
C LEU A 117 2.70 0.19 10.06
N LEU A 118 1.88 0.61 9.11
CA LEU A 118 2.33 1.29 7.89
C LEU A 118 3.05 2.62 8.20
N SER A 119 2.53 3.41 9.15
CA SER A 119 3.14 4.69 9.52
C SER A 119 4.50 4.55 10.20
N ILE A 120 4.71 3.50 11.00
CA ILE A 120 6.03 3.20 11.58
C ILE A 120 7.02 2.76 10.50
N LEU A 121 6.60 1.91 9.56
CA LEU A 121 7.44 1.50 8.44
C LEU A 121 7.87 2.71 7.61
N ALA A 122 6.93 3.57 7.21
CA ALA A 122 7.23 4.79 6.46
C ALA A 122 8.30 5.65 7.14
N ARG A 123 8.16 5.92 8.45
CA ARG A 123 9.15 6.67 9.24
C ARG A 123 10.53 6.04 9.27
N LEU A 124 10.62 4.70 9.30
CA LEU A 124 11.89 3.98 9.29
C LEU A 124 12.63 4.13 7.95
N PHE A 125 11.89 4.19 6.84
CA PHE A 125 12.45 4.44 5.52
C PHE A 125 12.82 5.91 5.29
N GLU A 126 11.97 6.84 5.74
CA GLU A 126 12.23 8.28 5.65
C GLU A 126 13.51 8.68 6.39
N LYS A 127 13.76 8.12 7.58
CA LYS A 127 15.01 8.32 8.34
C LYS A 127 16.28 7.95 7.57
N ARG A 128 16.16 7.14 6.51
CA ARG A 128 17.29 6.66 5.69
C ARG A 128 17.31 7.28 4.29
N GLY A 129 16.52 8.33 4.05
CA GLY A 129 16.60 9.15 2.85
C GLY A 129 15.73 8.68 1.68
N PHE A 130 14.80 7.73 1.90
CA PHE A 130 13.75 7.45 0.92
C PHE A 130 12.58 8.41 1.11
N ARG A 131 11.99 8.87 0.01
CA ARG A 131 10.72 9.59 -0.01
C ARG A 131 9.58 8.60 -0.27
N PHE A 132 8.68 8.46 0.70
CA PHE A 132 7.46 7.70 0.48
C PHE A 132 6.50 8.48 -0.43
N VAL A 133 5.97 7.80 -1.44
CA VAL A 133 4.95 8.32 -2.34
C VAL A 133 3.74 7.41 -2.33
N GLY A 134 2.55 8.01 -2.33
CA GLY A 134 1.31 7.30 -2.51
C GLY A 134 1.18 6.77 -3.93
N ALA A 135 0.52 5.62 -4.09
CA ALA A 135 0.26 5.05 -5.41
C ALA A 135 -0.50 6.02 -6.34
N HIS A 136 -1.40 6.83 -5.77
CA HIS A 136 -2.13 7.87 -6.49
C HIS A 136 -1.24 8.99 -7.05
N GLU A 137 -0.07 9.23 -6.45
CA GLU A 137 0.86 10.28 -6.90
C GLU A 137 1.67 9.82 -8.11
N VAL A 138 2.01 8.52 -8.17
CA VAL A 138 2.86 7.95 -9.23
C VAL A 138 2.06 7.29 -10.35
N ALA A 139 0.83 6.87 -10.07
CA ALA A 139 -0.03 6.19 -11.01
C ALA A 139 -1.49 6.67 -10.84
N PRO A 140 -1.77 7.98 -11.04
CA PRO A 140 -3.11 8.55 -10.82
C PRO A 140 -4.21 7.88 -11.65
N GLU A 141 -3.87 7.30 -12.81
CA GLU A 141 -4.82 6.62 -13.69
C GLU A 141 -5.37 5.30 -13.13
N ILE A 142 -4.79 4.74 -12.06
CA ILE A 142 -5.31 3.52 -11.42
C ILE A 142 -6.47 3.82 -10.48
N LEU A 143 -6.72 5.10 -10.17
CA LEU A 143 -7.81 5.51 -9.30
C LEU A 143 -9.16 5.41 -10.01
N MET A 144 -10.21 5.22 -9.21
CA MET A 144 -11.58 5.29 -9.72
C MET A 144 -11.85 6.71 -10.26
N PRO A 145 -12.35 6.84 -11.50
CA PRO A 145 -12.73 8.13 -12.04
C PRO A 145 -13.95 8.67 -11.29
N GLN A 146 -14.18 9.98 -11.39
CA GLN A 146 -15.43 10.58 -10.92
C GLN A 146 -16.59 10.16 -11.85
N GLY A 147 -17.69 9.72 -11.24
CA GLY A 147 -18.90 9.31 -11.97
C GLY A 147 -19.01 7.80 -12.16
N ALA A 148 -20.02 7.37 -12.92
CA ALA A 148 -20.20 5.96 -13.22
C ALA A 148 -19.11 5.45 -14.18
N ILE A 149 -18.52 4.29 -13.87
CA ILE A 149 -17.53 3.64 -14.74
C ILE A 149 -18.23 3.02 -15.96
N GLY A 150 -19.45 2.50 -15.77
CA GLY A 150 -20.23 1.84 -16.79
C GLY A 150 -21.42 2.67 -17.27
N ARG A 151 -22.37 2.01 -17.94
CA ARG A 151 -23.57 2.65 -18.51
C ARG A 151 -24.65 2.99 -17.47
N ARG A 152 -24.53 2.48 -16.24
CA ARG A 152 -25.57 2.62 -15.20
C ARG A 152 -25.23 3.76 -14.27
N GLU A 153 -26.16 4.68 -14.11
CA GLU A 153 -26.10 5.77 -13.16
C GLU A 153 -26.90 5.42 -11.89
N PRO A 154 -26.47 5.87 -10.70
CA PRO A 154 -27.23 5.64 -9.47
C PRO A 154 -28.54 6.42 -9.49
N SER A 155 -29.63 5.73 -9.13
CA SER A 155 -30.94 6.31 -8.89
C SER A 155 -30.93 7.22 -7.66
N ALA A 156 -32.02 7.94 -7.40
CA ALA A 156 -32.15 8.75 -6.18
C ALA A 156 -31.96 7.90 -4.90
N ARG A 157 -32.54 6.70 -4.88
CA ARG A 157 -32.41 5.76 -3.78
C ARG A 157 -30.97 5.28 -3.59
N ASP A 158 -30.28 4.93 -4.68
CA ASP A 158 -28.89 4.50 -4.62
C ASP A 158 -27.99 5.63 -4.10
N ARG A 159 -28.30 6.90 -4.44
CA ARG A 159 -27.58 8.07 -3.95
C ARG A 159 -27.76 8.26 -2.44
N ASP A 160 -28.94 8.00 -1.91
CA ASP A 160 -29.20 8.04 -0.46
C ASP A 160 -28.39 6.95 0.26
N ASP A 161 -28.36 5.74 -0.29
CA ASP A 161 -27.57 4.62 0.25
C ASP A 161 -26.05 4.89 0.19
N ILE A 162 -25.56 5.45 -0.94
CA ILE A 162 -24.16 5.88 -1.09
C ILE A 162 -23.82 6.96 -0.05
N ALA A 163 -24.67 7.98 0.10
CA ALA A 163 -24.42 9.07 1.04
C ALA A 163 -24.35 8.57 2.49
N ARG A 164 -25.27 7.67 2.87
CA ARG A 164 -25.21 7.01 4.18
C ARG A 164 -23.96 6.17 4.33
N GLY A 165 -23.60 5.41 3.31
CA GLY A 165 -22.44 4.54 3.38
C GLY A 165 -21.13 5.30 3.59
N VAL A 166 -20.94 6.38 2.83
CA VAL A 166 -19.80 7.29 2.99
C VAL A 166 -19.76 7.90 4.39
N ALA A 167 -20.91 8.34 4.92
CA ALA A 167 -20.98 8.92 6.26
C ALA A 167 -20.60 7.92 7.36
N VAL A 168 -21.12 6.68 7.28
CA VAL A 168 -20.81 5.62 8.25
C VAL A 168 -19.34 5.22 8.19
N LEU A 169 -18.80 4.95 6.99
CA LEU A 169 -17.39 4.61 6.82
C LEU A 169 -16.47 5.72 7.33
N SER A 170 -16.80 6.98 7.05
CA SER A 170 -16.02 8.13 7.54
C SER A 170 -16.02 8.22 9.08
N ALA A 171 -17.14 7.87 9.73
CA ALA A 171 -17.24 7.85 11.19
C ALA A 171 -16.48 6.68 11.83
N LEU A 172 -16.37 5.55 11.13
CA LEU A 172 -15.65 4.35 11.58
C LEU A 172 -14.14 4.44 11.35
N GLY A 173 -13.69 5.22 10.36
CA GLY A 173 -12.28 5.35 9.98
C GLY A 173 -11.30 5.57 11.14
N PRO A 174 -11.57 6.46 12.12
CA PRO A 174 -10.67 6.67 13.27
C PRO A 174 -10.45 5.44 14.16
N PHE A 175 -11.34 4.45 14.10
CA PHE A 175 -11.31 3.25 14.92
C PHE A 175 -10.63 2.06 14.21
N ASP A 176 -10.23 2.22 12.94
CA ASP A 176 -9.54 1.19 12.15
C ASP A 176 -10.30 -0.15 12.13
N VAL A 177 -11.63 -0.10 12.04
CA VAL A 177 -12.51 -1.29 12.04
C VAL A 177 -12.41 -2.06 10.72
N GLY A 178 -12.52 -1.34 9.60
CA GLY A 178 -12.46 -1.86 8.25
C GLY A 178 -12.72 -0.75 7.24
N GLN A 179 -12.76 -1.11 5.95
CA GLN A 179 -12.79 -0.17 4.84
C GLN A 179 -14.00 -0.35 3.91
N GLY A 180 -14.82 -1.38 4.14
CA GLY A 180 -16.00 -1.73 3.37
C GLY A 180 -17.30 -1.71 4.20
N LEU A 181 -18.41 -1.51 3.50
CA LEU A 181 -19.76 -1.41 4.08
C LEU A 181 -20.79 -1.78 3.02
N VAL A 182 -21.86 -2.48 3.42
CA VAL A 182 -23.04 -2.72 2.59
C VAL A 182 -24.24 -1.98 3.18
N VAL A 183 -24.86 -1.13 2.37
CA VAL A 183 -26.10 -0.41 2.71
C VAL A 183 -27.17 -0.78 1.69
N ALA A 184 -28.38 -1.03 2.18
CA ALA A 184 -29.56 -1.18 1.33
C ALA A 184 -30.76 -0.55 2.03
N GLU A 185 -31.56 0.20 1.27
CA GLU A 185 -32.78 0.82 1.80
C GLU A 185 -32.53 1.72 3.03
N ASN A 186 -31.41 2.43 3.01
CA ASN A 186 -30.92 3.29 4.09
C ASN A 186 -30.59 2.52 5.38
N TYR A 187 -30.39 1.21 5.29
CA TYR A 187 -30.04 0.33 6.40
C TYR A 187 -28.63 -0.27 6.20
N VAL A 188 -27.79 -0.23 7.25
CA VAL A 188 -26.46 -0.84 7.22
C VAL A 188 -26.60 -2.34 7.45
N LEU A 189 -26.33 -3.13 6.41
CA LEU A 189 -26.43 -4.59 6.45
C LEU A 189 -25.16 -5.25 6.97
N ALA A 190 -24.00 -4.75 6.55
CA ALA A 190 -22.69 -5.30 6.92
C ALA A 190 -21.63 -4.20 6.96
N ILE A 191 -20.64 -4.38 7.84
CA ILE A 191 -19.43 -3.57 7.96
C ILE A 191 -18.27 -4.56 7.87
N GLU A 192 -17.32 -4.31 6.97
CA GLU A 192 -16.12 -5.12 6.85
C GLU A 192 -15.28 -5.00 8.13
N ALA A 193 -14.73 -6.12 8.59
CA ALA A 193 -13.68 -6.16 9.58
C ALA A 193 -12.52 -7.07 9.12
N ALA A 194 -12.01 -7.93 9.98
CA ALA A 194 -10.83 -8.75 9.72
C ALA A 194 -11.04 -9.85 8.65
N GLU A 195 -12.29 -10.18 8.33
CA GLU A 195 -12.67 -11.19 7.35
C GLU A 195 -12.39 -10.77 5.90
N GLY A 196 -12.36 -9.45 5.64
CA GLY A 196 -12.14 -8.88 4.32
C GLY A 196 -13.41 -8.80 3.45
N THR A 197 -13.36 -7.91 2.46
CA THR A 197 -14.52 -7.53 1.63
C THR A 197 -15.21 -8.71 0.93
N ASP A 198 -14.46 -9.73 0.48
CA ASP A 198 -15.04 -10.89 -0.22
C ASP A 198 -15.89 -11.80 0.69
N GLN A 199 -15.65 -11.78 2.00
CA GLN A 199 -16.37 -12.60 2.99
C GLN A 199 -17.53 -11.85 3.65
N MET A 200 -17.57 -10.52 3.52
CA MET A 200 -18.64 -9.63 3.99
C MET A 200 -19.88 -9.73 3.09
#